data_AF-A0AAD6WWG3-F1
#
_entry.id   AF-A0AAD6WWG3-F1
#
_cell.length_a   1.000
_cell.length_b   1.000
_cell.length_c   1.000
_cell.angle_alpha   90.00
_cell.angle_beta   90.00
_cell.angle_gamma   90.00
#
_symmetry.space_group_name_H-M   'P 1'
#
loop_
_entity.id
_entity.type
_entity.pdbx_description
1 polymer ?
#
loop_
_entity_poly.entity_id
_entity_poly.type
_entity_poly.pdbx_seq_one_letter_code
_entity_poly.pdbx_strand_id
1 'polypeptide(L)'
;MKLISSALITLVLSVTSILALPGENVVAKRSKKCAITGNGARCRRTPTSSDILGEFFIGDSPTFTCTTTGPSENGPSASGDVFWDRTTVNGVACFVSDSLVAAPCPGVLPDC
;
A
#
# COMPACT_ATOMS: atom_id res chain seq x y z
N MET A 1 -32.56 58.47 27.11
CA MET A 1 -32.57 57.87 28.47
C MET A 1 -33.18 56.48 28.39
N LYS A 2 -32.66 55.52 29.19
CA LYS A 2 -32.86 54.04 29.23
C LYS A 2 -32.03 53.28 28.18
N LEU A 3 -30.82 52.80 28.49
CA LEU A 3 -30.33 51.72 29.40
C LEU A 3 -30.22 50.36 28.68
N ILE A 4 -28.97 50.07 28.28
CA ILE A 4 -28.24 48.78 28.23
C ILE A 4 -29.02 47.48 28.07
N SER A 5 -28.71 46.74 27.01
CA SER A 5 -28.83 45.29 27.00
C SER A 5 -27.60 44.68 26.32
N SER A 6 -26.73 44.08 27.14
CA SER A 6 -25.57 43.32 26.74
C SER A 6 -26.01 42.02 26.06
N ALA A 7 -25.66 41.84 24.78
CA ALA A 7 -25.74 40.54 24.13
C ALA A 7 -24.32 39.94 24.07
N LEU A 8 -24.16 38.91 24.89
CA LEU A 8 -23.00 38.08 25.13
C LEU A 8 -22.48 37.46 23.82
N ILE A 9 -21.19 37.65 23.54
CA ILE A 9 -20.48 36.99 22.44
C ILE A 9 -20.27 35.51 22.83
N THR A 10 -21.01 34.59 22.21
CA THR A 10 -20.75 33.15 22.35
C THR A 10 -19.71 32.74 21.31
N LEU A 11 -18.45 32.79 21.72
CA LEU A 11 -17.31 32.27 20.99
C LEU A 11 -17.37 30.73 21.06
N VAL A 12 -17.88 30.08 20.01
CA VAL A 12 -17.84 28.62 19.90
C VAL A 12 -16.43 28.21 19.46
N LEU A 13 -15.51 28.03 20.41
CA LEU A 13 -14.33 27.21 20.17
C LEU A 13 -14.79 25.77 20.05
N SER A 14 -15.05 25.30 18.83
CA SER A 14 -15.09 23.86 18.57
C SER A 14 -13.66 23.34 18.66
N VAL A 15 -13.24 23.03 19.88
CA VAL A 15 -12.10 22.15 20.13
C VAL A 15 -12.55 20.78 19.65
N THR A 16 -12.29 20.45 18.39
CA THR A 16 -12.36 19.06 17.95
C THR A 16 -11.23 18.37 18.68
N SER A 17 -11.57 17.74 19.80
CA SER A 17 -10.68 16.90 20.59
C SER A 17 -10.02 15.90 19.64
N ILE A 18 -8.73 16.12 19.36
CA ILE A 18 -7.86 15.09 18.80
C ILE A 18 -7.71 14.09 19.94
N LEU A 19 -8.57 13.07 19.94
CA LEU A 19 -8.35 11.88 20.74
C LEU A 19 -7.14 11.18 20.10
N ALA A 20 -5.94 11.59 20.51
CA ALA A 20 -4.73 10.86 20.22
C ALA A 20 -4.85 9.51 20.93
N LEU A 21 -5.21 8.48 20.16
CA LEU A 21 -5.12 7.09 20.60
C LEU A 21 -3.66 6.83 21.00
N PRO A 22 -3.38 6.33 22.21
CA PRO A 22 -2.03 6.00 22.60
C PRO A 22 -1.59 4.77 21.81
N GLY A 23 -0.54 4.91 21.02
CA GLY A 23 0.20 3.75 20.48
C GLY A 23 -0.14 3.31 19.06
N GLU A 24 -0.48 4.23 18.15
CA GLU A 24 -0.06 4.01 16.76
C GLU A 24 1.46 4.15 16.73
N ASN A 25 2.12 3.02 17.01
CA ASN A 25 3.48 2.79 16.57
C ASN A 25 3.42 2.97 15.05
N VAL A 26 3.68 4.20 14.59
CA VAL A 26 3.83 4.51 13.18
C VAL A 26 5.11 3.82 12.74
N VAL A 27 5.06 2.50 12.64
CA VAL A 27 5.85 1.78 11.66
C VAL A 27 5.38 2.41 10.37
N ALA A 28 6.08 3.44 9.93
CA ALA A 28 5.91 4.00 8.61
C ALA A 28 6.00 2.79 7.69
N LYS A 29 4.85 2.30 7.20
CA LYS A 29 4.80 1.19 6.26
C LYS A 29 5.64 1.68 5.10
N ARG A 30 6.86 1.16 4.99
CA ARG A 30 7.82 1.58 3.97
C ARG A 30 7.17 1.21 2.65
N SER A 31 6.54 2.17 2.01
CA SER A 31 5.99 2.00 0.67
C SER A 31 7.04 2.43 -0.34
N LYS A 32 7.28 1.63 -1.37
CA LYS A 32 8.30 1.91 -2.39
C LYS A 32 7.66 1.90 -3.78
N LYS A 33 7.94 2.93 -4.57
CA LYS A 33 7.52 3.00 -5.97
C LYS A 33 8.59 2.34 -6.85
N CYS A 34 8.18 1.40 -7.68
CA CYS A 34 9.10 0.49 -8.34
C CYS A 34 8.66 0.21 -9.76
N ALA A 35 9.60 0.26 -10.71
CA ALA A 35 9.29 0.01 -12.11
C ALA A 35 9.05 -1.49 -12.36
N ILE A 36 8.18 -1.82 -13.30
CA ILE A 36 7.94 -3.19 -13.76
C ILE A 36 8.86 -3.50 -14.94
N THR A 37 9.51 -4.67 -14.89
CA THR A 37 10.38 -5.21 -15.95
C THR A 37 9.70 -6.30 -16.78
N GLY A 38 8.70 -6.99 -16.20
CA GLY A 38 7.92 -8.01 -16.88
C GLY A 38 6.81 -7.43 -17.74
N ASN A 39 6.59 -7.97 -18.94
CA ASN A 39 5.41 -7.61 -19.72
C ASN A 39 4.21 -8.43 -19.20
N GLY A 40 3.19 -7.76 -18.64
CA GLY A 40 2.01 -8.41 -18.07
C GLY A 40 2.23 -8.96 -16.67
N ALA A 41 2.80 -8.16 -15.77
CA ALA A 41 2.96 -8.51 -14.37
C ALA A 41 1.59 -8.59 -13.68
N ARG A 42 1.12 -9.81 -13.41
CA ARG A 42 -0.22 -10.09 -12.89
C ARG A 42 -0.31 -9.81 -11.40
N CYS A 43 -1.25 -8.94 -11.04
CA CYS A 43 -1.58 -8.67 -9.65
C CYS A 43 -2.64 -9.65 -9.18
N ARG A 44 -2.26 -10.60 -8.34
CA ARG A 44 -3.15 -11.66 -7.85
C ARG A 44 -3.73 -11.32 -6.48
N ARG A 45 -4.93 -11.80 -6.17
CA ARG A 45 -5.55 -11.57 -4.85
C ARG A 45 -4.69 -12.11 -3.71
N THR A 46 -4.10 -13.29 -3.90
CA THR A 46 -3.06 -13.87 -3.05
C THR A 46 -1.98 -14.50 -3.94
N PRO A 47 -0.77 -14.76 -3.42
CA PRO A 47 0.30 -15.41 -4.20
C PRO A 47 -0.12 -16.76 -4.82
N THR A 48 -1.05 -17.47 -4.19
CA THR A 48 -1.53 -18.79 -4.63
C THR A 48 -2.80 -18.74 -5.48
N SER A 49 -3.51 -17.60 -5.54
CA SER A 49 -4.78 -17.52 -6.27
C SER A 49 -4.57 -17.38 -7.77
N SER A 50 -5.42 -18.00 -8.58
CA SER A 50 -5.54 -17.70 -10.02
C SER A 50 -6.32 -16.42 -10.31
N ASP A 51 -6.90 -15.77 -9.29
CA ASP A 51 -7.68 -14.53 -9.42
C ASP A 51 -6.77 -13.33 -9.70
N ILE A 52 -6.78 -12.86 -10.96
CA ILE A 52 -6.04 -11.69 -11.41
C ILE A 52 -6.94 -10.45 -11.24
N LEU A 53 -6.48 -9.49 -10.42
CA LEU A 53 -7.17 -8.23 -10.14
C LEU A 53 -6.73 -7.10 -11.07
N GLY A 54 -5.61 -7.27 -11.76
CA GLY A 54 -5.09 -6.36 -12.78
C GLY A 54 -3.73 -6.83 -13.29
N GLU A 55 -3.21 -6.14 -14.30
CA GLU A 55 -1.89 -6.38 -14.86
C GLU A 55 -1.14 -5.05 -14.96
N PHE A 56 0.16 -5.10 -14.71
CA PHE A 56 1.08 -3.99 -14.95
C PHE A 56 1.97 -4.31 -16.15
N PHE A 57 2.36 -3.27 -16.87
CA PHE A 57 3.18 -3.36 -18.07
C PHE A 57 4.54 -2.70 -17.86
N ILE A 58 5.47 -2.98 -18.75
CA ILE A 58 6.81 -2.37 -18.73
C ILE A 58 6.68 -0.84 -18.72
N GLY A 59 7.37 -0.20 -17.78
CA GLY A 59 7.31 1.25 -17.57
C GLY A 59 6.28 1.69 -16.54
N ASP A 60 5.32 0.83 -16.17
CA ASP A 60 4.48 1.08 -14.99
C ASP A 60 5.34 1.11 -13.73
N SER A 61 4.93 1.94 -12.78
CA SER A 61 5.64 2.11 -11.52
C SER A 61 4.66 2.09 -10.34
N PRO A 62 4.07 0.94 -10.00
CA PRO A 62 3.19 0.80 -8.84
C PRO A 62 3.93 1.08 -7.53
N THR A 63 3.15 1.38 -6.50
CA THR A 63 3.63 1.51 -5.13
C THR A 63 3.41 0.18 -4.41
N PHE A 64 4.48 -0.42 -3.93
CA PHE A 64 4.46 -1.64 -3.13
C PHE A 64 4.59 -1.32 -1.63
N THR A 65 4.05 -2.17 -0.76
CA THR A 65 3.84 -1.86 0.67
C THR A 65 4.42 -2.88 1.65
N CYS A 66 4.40 -4.16 1.29
CA CYS A 66 5.00 -5.26 2.05
C CYS A 66 5.35 -6.38 1.06
N THR A 67 6.23 -7.29 1.46
CA THR A 67 6.58 -8.48 0.69
C THR A 67 6.12 -9.72 1.46
N THR A 68 5.69 -10.75 0.75
CA THR A 68 5.41 -12.07 1.33
C THR A 68 6.03 -13.16 0.46
N THR A 69 6.00 -14.40 0.92
CA THR A 69 6.47 -15.56 0.16
C THR A 69 5.31 -16.36 -0.41
N GLY A 70 5.56 -17.03 -1.53
CA GLY A 70 4.56 -17.80 -2.25
C GLY A 70 5.17 -18.75 -3.27
N PRO A 71 4.32 -19.44 -4.05
CA PRO A 71 4.80 -20.25 -5.16
C PRO A 71 5.52 -19.37 -6.19
N SER A 72 6.48 -19.94 -6.90
CA SER A 72 7.14 -19.25 -8.00
C SER A 72 6.14 -18.92 -9.12
N GLU A 73 6.16 -17.66 -9.58
CA GLU A 73 5.33 -17.22 -10.71
C GLU A 73 5.65 -17.99 -11.99
N ASN A 74 6.93 -18.31 -12.19
CA ASN A 74 7.45 -18.99 -13.37
C ASN A 74 7.48 -20.53 -13.21
N GLY A 75 6.86 -21.05 -12.15
CA GLY A 75 6.74 -22.48 -11.87
C GLY A 75 7.87 -23.04 -10.99
N PRO A 76 7.75 -24.31 -10.55
CA PRO A 76 8.58 -24.89 -9.49
C PRO A 76 10.07 -25.00 -9.84
N SER A 77 10.44 -24.90 -11.13
CA SER A 77 11.82 -24.98 -11.60
C SER A 77 12.54 -23.62 -11.60
N ALA A 78 11.82 -22.51 -11.45
CA ALA A 78 12.40 -21.17 -11.38
C ALA A 78 12.77 -20.84 -9.93
N SER A 79 14.02 -21.17 -9.57
CA SER A 79 14.61 -20.84 -8.27
C SER A 79 14.81 -19.32 -8.16
N GLY A 80 14.15 -18.69 -7.18
CA GLY A 80 14.36 -17.26 -6.87
C GLY A 80 13.08 -16.42 -6.87
N ASP A 81 12.02 -16.86 -7.55
CA ASP A 81 10.81 -16.04 -7.78
C ASP A 81 9.70 -16.29 -6.74
N VAL A 82 10.08 -16.61 -5.51
CA VAL A 82 9.13 -16.95 -4.43
C VAL A 82 8.64 -15.72 -3.66
N PHE A 83 9.17 -14.54 -3.94
CA PHE A 83 8.77 -13.30 -3.30
C PHE A 83 7.65 -12.60 -4.08
N TRP A 84 6.72 -12.02 -3.32
CA TRP A 84 5.51 -11.40 -3.82
C TRP A 84 5.28 -10.07 -3.12
N ASP A 85 5.25 -8.99 -3.89
CA ASP A 85 5.07 -7.63 -3.37
C ASP A 85 3.62 -7.21 -3.40
N ARG A 86 3.14 -6.69 -2.27
CA ARG A 86 1.78 -6.20 -2.13
C ARG A 86 1.64 -4.78 -2.67
N THR A 87 0.70 -4.60 -3.59
CA THR A 87 0.24 -3.30 -4.10
C THR A 87 -1.29 -3.22 -4.08
N THR A 88 -1.85 -2.17 -4.69
CA THR A 88 -3.28 -1.93 -4.78
C THR A 88 -3.67 -1.60 -6.20
N VAL A 89 -4.67 -2.31 -6.73
CA VAL A 89 -5.30 -2.03 -8.03
C VAL A 89 -6.77 -1.71 -7.77
N ASN A 90 -7.24 -0.56 -8.26
CA ASN A 90 -8.63 -0.11 -8.10
C ASN A 90 -9.14 -0.14 -6.64
N GLY A 91 -8.28 0.18 -5.68
CA GLY A 91 -8.61 0.17 -4.25
C GLY A 91 -8.59 -1.23 -3.58
N VAL A 92 -8.28 -2.28 -4.33
CA VAL A 92 -8.17 -3.66 -3.83
C VAL A 92 -6.71 -4.07 -3.73
N ALA A 93 -6.31 -4.61 -2.57
CA ALA A 93 -4.96 -5.12 -2.37
C ALA A 93 -4.71 -6.38 -3.20
N CYS A 94 -3.52 -6.48 -3.79
CA CYS A 94 -3.09 -7.60 -4.61
C CYS A 94 -1.57 -7.76 -4.56
N PHE A 95 -1.06 -8.86 -5.09
CA PHE A 95 0.34 -9.26 -5.01
C PHE A 95 0.92 -9.47 -6.41
N VAL A 96 2.11 -8.92 -6.65
CA VAL A 96 2.87 -9.07 -7.90
C VAL A 96 4.17 -9.82 -7.58
N SER A 97 4.61 -10.72 -8.44
CA SER A 97 5.89 -11.40 -8.24
C SER A 97 7.06 -10.41 -8.30
N ASP A 98 7.94 -10.47 -7.30
CA ASP A 98 9.17 -9.66 -7.20
C ASP A 98 10.07 -9.83 -8.43
N SER A 99 10.04 -11.02 -9.06
CA SER A 99 10.77 -11.35 -10.29
C SER A 99 10.43 -10.44 -11.49
N LEU A 100 9.29 -9.74 -11.44
CA LEU A 100 8.80 -8.85 -12.49
C LEU A 100 9.01 -7.37 -12.15
N VAL A 101 9.72 -7.07 -11.04
CA VAL A 101 9.97 -5.73 -10.54
C VAL A 101 11.45 -5.36 -10.76
N ALA A 102 11.70 -4.14 -11.24
CA ALA A 102 13.04 -3.63 -11.55
C ALA A 102 13.86 -3.34 -10.29
N ALA A 103 15.17 -3.62 -10.33
CA ALA A 103 16.10 -3.06 -9.36
C ALA A 103 16.04 -1.52 -9.34
N PRO A 104 16.10 -0.86 -8.15
CA PRO A 104 16.48 -1.40 -6.84
C PRO A 104 15.34 -2.03 -6.02
N CYS A 105 14.23 -2.43 -6.65
CA CYS A 105 13.07 -2.95 -5.95
C CYS A 105 12.99 -4.45 -5.60
N PRO A 106 14.00 -5.32 -5.85
CA PRO A 106 14.13 -6.55 -5.11
C PRO A 106 14.86 -6.28 -3.79
N GLY A 107 14.12 -6.33 -2.68
CA GLY A 107 14.67 -6.22 -1.32
C GLY A 107 14.17 -5.04 -0.48
N VAL A 108 13.58 -5.41 0.67
CA VAL A 108 13.23 -4.60 1.85
C VAL A 108 11.97 -3.75 1.73
N LEU A 109 10.82 -4.40 1.51
CA LEU A 109 9.58 -4.00 2.18
C LEU A 109 9.45 -4.80 3.49
N PRO A 110 8.72 -4.30 4.50
CA PRO A 110 8.38 -5.13 5.67
C PRO A 110 7.60 -6.37 5.23
N ASP A 111 7.66 -7.43 6.04
CA ASP A 111 6.82 -8.62 5.82
C ASP A 111 5.33 -8.24 5.92
N CYS A 112 4.49 -8.87 5.08
CA CYS A 112 3.03 -8.81 5.21
C CYS A 112 2.60 -9.77 6.34
#